data_AF-A0A376L9C4-F1
#
_entry.id   AF-A0A376L9C4-F1
#
_cell.length_a   1.000
_cell.length_b   1.000
_cell.length_c   1.000
_cell.angle_alpha   90.00
_cell.angle_beta   90.00
_cell.angle_gamma   90.00
#
_symmetry.space_group_name_H-M   'P 1'
#
loop_
_entity.id
_entity.type
_entity.pdbx_description
1 polymer ?
#
loop_
_entity_poly.entity_id
_entity_poly.type
_entity_poly.pdbx_seq_one_letter_code
_entity_poly.pdbx_strand_id
1 'polypeptide(L)'
;MKAPGLPADQQFFADLFSGLVLNPQLLGRVWFASQPASLPVGSLCIDFPRLDIVLRGEYGNLLEAKQQRMVEGEMLFIPARAANLPVNNKPVMLLSLVFAPT
;
A
#
# COMPACT_ATOMS: atom_id res chain seq x y z
N MET A 1 29.17 18.33 18.67
CA MET A 1 28.86 18.56 17.25
C MET A 1 27.50 17.92 16.98
N LYS A 2 26.53 18.69 16.46
CA LYS A 2 25.23 18.13 16.06
C LYS A 2 25.48 17.26 14.83
N ALA A 3 25.03 16.00 14.82
CA ALA A 3 25.15 15.17 13.64
C ALA A 3 24.53 15.91 12.44
N PRO A 4 25.16 15.90 11.25
CA PRO A 4 24.53 16.48 10.06
C PRO A 4 23.17 15.81 9.89
N GLY A 5 22.13 16.63 9.66
CA GLY A 5 20.78 16.12 9.42
C GLY A 5 20.75 15.19 8.21
N LEU A 6 19.75 14.30 8.16
CA LEU A 6 19.55 13.44 7.00
C LEU A 6 19.33 14.29 5.74
N PRO A 7 19.77 13.81 4.57
CA PRO A 7 19.29 14.32 3.28
C PRO A 7 17.77 14.42 3.24
N ALA A 8 17.23 15.42 2.53
CA ALA A 8 15.81 15.76 2.59
C ALA A 8 14.87 14.58 2.21
N ASP A 9 15.27 13.79 1.24
CA ASP A 9 14.60 12.55 0.83
C ASP A 9 14.61 11.50 1.94
N GLN A 10 15.75 11.31 2.61
CA GLN A 10 15.88 10.37 3.72
C GLN A 10 15.07 10.83 4.95
N GLN A 11 15.07 12.13 5.24
CA GLN A 11 14.26 12.70 6.31
C GLN A 11 12.77 12.51 6.03
N PHE A 12 12.32 12.71 4.80
CA PHE A 12 10.93 12.44 4.40
C PHE A 12 10.50 11.01 4.70
N PHE A 13 11.30 10.00 4.32
CA PHE A 13 10.98 8.61 4.63
C PHE A 13 11.03 8.33 6.14
N ALA A 14 12.01 8.88 6.86
CA ALA A 14 12.09 8.74 8.30
C ALA A 14 10.85 9.31 9.01
N ASP A 15 10.38 10.48 8.59
CA ASP A 15 9.18 11.14 9.12
C ASP A 15 7.91 10.36 8.75
N LEU A 16 7.82 9.86 7.51
CA LEU A 16 6.70 9.03 7.05
C LEU A 16 6.57 7.75 7.88
N PHE A 17 7.66 7.00 8.04
CA PHE A 17 7.65 5.77 8.84
C PHE A 17 7.45 6.05 10.32
N SER A 18 8.07 7.11 10.85
CA SER A 18 7.82 7.54 12.24
C SER A 18 6.34 7.87 12.44
N GLY A 19 5.72 8.59 11.50
CA GLY A 19 4.29 8.88 11.54
C GLY A 19 3.43 7.61 11.60
N LEU A 20 3.71 6.63 10.75
CA LEU A 20 2.99 5.35 10.74
C LEU A 20 3.20 4.53 12.02
N VAL A 21 4.43 4.44 12.51
CA VAL A 21 4.79 3.63 13.69
C VAL A 21 4.31 4.27 14.99
N LEU A 22 4.43 5.59 15.12
CA LEU A 22 4.07 6.32 16.33
C LEU A 22 2.56 6.60 16.43
N ASN A 23 1.80 6.42 15.34
CA ASN A 23 0.35 6.64 15.33
C ASN A 23 -0.42 5.40 14.84
N PRO A 24 -0.31 4.26 15.52
CA PRO A 24 -1.00 3.02 15.12
C PRO A 24 -2.52 3.18 15.07
N GLN A 25 -3.09 4.13 15.81
CA GLN A 25 -4.51 4.47 15.78
C GLN A 25 -4.99 5.06 14.43
N LEU A 26 -4.07 5.56 13.61
CA LEU A 26 -4.38 6.03 12.25
C LEU A 26 -4.40 4.87 11.25
N LEU A 27 -3.88 3.71 11.62
CA LEU A 27 -3.97 2.51 10.80
C LEU A 27 -5.37 1.91 10.92
N GLY A 28 -6.01 1.74 9.78
CA GLY A 28 -7.33 1.19 9.64
C GLY A 28 -7.30 -0.32 9.40
N ARG A 29 -8.30 -0.80 8.66
CA ARG A 29 -8.46 -2.21 8.33
C ARG A 29 -7.37 -2.66 7.34
N VAL A 30 -6.90 -3.90 7.52
CA VAL A 30 -6.16 -4.64 6.51
C VAL A 30 -7.11 -5.52 5.71
N TRP A 31 -7.14 -5.30 4.41
CA TRP A 31 -7.80 -6.12 3.40
C TRP A 31 -6.80 -7.12 2.82
N PHE A 32 -7.28 -8.27 2.39
CA PHE A 32 -6.44 -9.35 1.85
C PHE A 32 -6.90 -9.66 0.44
N ALA A 33 -6.06 -9.43 -0.55
CA ALA A 33 -6.35 -9.79 -1.93
C ALA A 33 -6.39 -11.32 -2.07
N SER A 34 -7.40 -11.79 -2.79
CA SER A 34 -7.54 -13.16 -3.24
C SER A 34 -6.89 -13.36 -4.62
N GLN A 35 -6.76 -14.63 -5.02
CA GLN A 35 -6.25 -14.99 -6.34
C GLN A 35 -7.42 -15.42 -7.23
N PRO A 36 -7.86 -14.58 -8.18
CA PRO A 36 -8.94 -14.96 -9.07
C PRO A 36 -8.49 -16.03 -10.07
N ALA A 37 -9.43 -16.86 -10.53
CA ALA A 37 -9.16 -17.93 -11.49
C ALA A 37 -8.65 -17.42 -12.86
N SER A 38 -9.00 -16.18 -13.21
CA SER A 38 -8.53 -15.48 -14.41
C SER A 38 -8.25 -14.02 -14.08
N LEU A 39 -7.16 -13.47 -14.61
CA LEU A 39 -6.79 -12.08 -14.38
C LEU A 39 -7.30 -11.18 -15.53
N PRO A 40 -8.11 -10.15 -15.23
CA PRO A 40 -8.46 -9.13 -16.21
C PRO A 40 -7.22 -8.38 -16.72
N VAL A 41 -7.32 -7.80 -17.92
CA VAL A 41 -6.29 -6.92 -18.48
C VAL A 41 -6.04 -5.73 -17.55
N GLY A 42 -4.77 -5.38 -17.33
CA GLY A 42 -4.37 -4.30 -16.42
C GLY A 42 -4.20 -4.73 -14.96
N SER A 43 -4.44 -6.01 -14.64
CA SER A 43 -4.14 -6.55 -13.32
C SER A 43 -2.64 -6.49 -13.04
N LEU A 44 -2.28 -6.03 -11.86
CA LEU A 44 -0.91 -6.03 -11.36
C LEU A 44 -0.69 -7.30 -10.54
N CYS A 45 0.18 -8.17 -11.03
CA CYS A 45 0.58 -9.41 -10.38
C CYS A 45 2.12 -9.43 -10.32
N ILE A 46 2.68 -9.61 -9.13
CA ILE A 46 4.13 -9.64 -8.92
C ILE A 46 4.53 -10.88 -8.12
N ASP A 47 5.77 -11.32 -8.24
CA ASP A 47 6.27 -12.53 -7.57
C ASP A 47 6.48 -12.38 -6.06
N PHE A 48 6.42 -11.16 -5.54
CA PHE A 48 6.68 -10.86 -4.13
C PHE A 48 5.42 -10.40 -3.41
N PRO A 49 5.25 -10.75 -2.12
CA PRO A 49 4.17 -10.20 -1.33
C PRO A 49 4.28 -8.67 -1.26
N ARG A 50 3.16 -7.97 -1.24
CA ARG A 50 3.09 -6.51 -1.17
C ARG A 50 2.06 -6.05 -0.16
N LEU A 51 2.38 -5.03 0.62
CA LEU A 51 1.42 -4.29 1.44
C LEU A 51 1.28 -2.87 0.89
N ASP A 52 0.10 -2.54 0.40
CA ASP A 52 -0.25 -1.19 -0.03
C ASP A 52 -0.99 -0.46 1.10
N ILE A 53 -0.53 0.73 1.48
CA ILE A 53 -1.09 1.55 2.57
C ILE A 53 -1.58 2.88 1.98
N VAL A 54 -2.85 3.20 2.19
CA VAL A 54 -3.41 4.48 1.76
C VAL A 54 -2.99 5.57 2.74
N LEU A 55 -2.05 6.42 2.36
CA LEU A 55 -1.60 7.55 3.18
C LEU A 55 -2.53 8.76 3.08
N ARG A 56 -3.15 8.94 1.91
CA ARG A 56 -4.11 10.02 1.65
C ARG A 56 -4.92 9.71 0.39
N GLY A 57 -6.19 10.12 0.39
CA GLY A 57 -7.07 9.97 -0.78
C GLY A 57 -7.81 8.64 -0.78
N GLU A 58 -8.10 8.10 -1.97
CA GLU A 58 -8.89 6.87 -2.14
C GLU A 58 -8.17 5.91 -3.08
N TYR A 59 -7.97 4.68 -2.62
CA TYR A 59 -7.44 3.57 -3.40
C TYR A 59 -8.54 2.52 -3.63
N GLY A 60 -8.39 1.67 -4.63
CA GLY A 60 -9.34 0.58 -4.84
C GLY A 60 -8.76 -0.57 -5.61
N ASN A 61 -9.21 -1.78 -5.30
CA ASN A 61 -8.97 -3.00 -6.06
C ASN A 61 -10.30 -3.49 -6.66
N LEU A 62 -10.41 -3.47 -7.98
CA LEU A 62 -11.64 -3.87 -8.69
C LEU A 62 -11.93 -5.37 -8.65
N LEU A 63 -10.95 -6.20 -8.27
CA LEU A 63 -11.13 -7.66 -8.23
C LEU A 63 -12.05 -8.11 -7.10
N GLU A 64 -12.23 -7.28 -6.06
CA GLU A 64 -13.08 -7.61 -4.91
C GLU A 64 -13.96 -6.44 -4.51
N ALA A 65 -15.28 -6.65 -4.47
CA ALA A 65 -16.26 -5.60 -4.17
C ALA A 65 -15.97 -4.83 -2.87
N LYS A 66 -15.49 -5.53 -1.83
CA LYS A 66 -15.17 -4.93 -0.52
C LYS A 66 -13.91 -4.06 -0.55
N GLN A 67 -13.09 -4.18 -1.59
CA GLN A 67 -11.81 -3.51 -1.75
C GLN A 67 -11.86 -2.41 -2.81
N GLN A 68 -13.02 -2.16 -3.44
CA GLN A 68 -13.16 -1.15 -4.49
C GLN A 68 -12.99 0.29 -4.00
N ARG A 69 -13.15 0.50 -2.70
CA ARG A 69 -12.98 1.80 -2.05
C ARG A 69 -12.29 1.62 -0.71
N MET A 70 -11.06 2.06 -0.66
CA MET A 70 -10.21 2.09 0.52
C MET A 70 -9.79 3.53 0.79
N VAL A 71 -9.92 3.96 2.04
CA VAL A 71 -9.61 5.34 2.47
C VAL A 71 -8.32 5.38 3.30
N GLU A 72 -7.92 6.60 3.69
CA GLU A 72 -6.74 6.85 4.53
C GLU A 72 -6.66 5.89 5.73
N GLY A 73 -5.46 5.32 5.94
CA GLY A 73 -5.17 4.34 6.97
C GLY A 73 -5.50 2.90 6.59
N GLU A 74 -6.40 2.65 5.63
CA GLU A 74 -6.68 1.30 5.17
C GLU A 74 -5.55 0.72 4.31
N MET A 75 -5.44 -0.61 4.35
CA MET A 75 -4.31 -1.34 3.80
C MET A 75 -4.77 -2.51 2.96
N LEU A 76 -4.06 -2.84 1.89
CA LEU A 76 -4.28 -4.03 1.07
C LEU A 76 -3.02 -4.89 1.08
N PHE A 77 -3.11 -6.05 1.71
CA PHE A 77 -2.10 -7.09 1.57
C PHE A 77 -2.37 -7.94 0.33
N ILE A 78 -1.36 -8.08 -0.52
CA ILE A 78 -1.40 -8.85 -1.76
C ILE A 78 -0.36 -9.95 -1.64
N PRO A 79 -0.78 -11.22 -1.52
CA PRO A 79 0.14 -12.35 -1.52
C PRO A 79 1.00 -12.39 -2.79
N ALA A 80 2.13 -13.08 -2.71
CA ALA A 80 2.94 -13.39 -3.89
C ALA A 80 2.07 -14.05 -4.98
N ARG A 81 2.17 -13.57 -6.22
CA ARG A 81 1.43 -14.06 -7.39
C ARG A 81 -0.11 -13.92 -7.31
N ALA A 82 -0.63 -13.31 -6.26
CA ALA A 82 -1.97 -12.73 -6.30
C ALA A 82 -1.93 -11.42 -7.07
N ALA A 83 -3.09 -11.00 -7.56
CA ALA A 83 -3.22 -9.79 -8.34
C ALA A 83 -4.12 -8.78 -7.63
N ASN A 84 -3.92 -7.52 -7.98
CA ASN A 84 -4.90 -6.48 -7.75
C ASN A 84 -5.15 -5.71 -9.05
N LEU A 85 -6.34 -5.15 -9.22
CA LEU A 85 -6.67 -4.27 -10.34
C LEU A 85 -6.94 -2.87 -9.79
N PRO A 86 -5.93 -1.98 -9.78
CA PRO A 86 -6.06 -0.67 -9.15
C PRO A 86 -7.06 0.23 -9.87
N VAL A 87 -7.82 1.00 -9.09
CA VAL A 87 -8.69 2.07 -9.59
C VAL A 87 -7.89 3.37 -9.72
N ASN A 88 -7.82 3.94 -10.92
CA ASN A 88 -7.03 5.15 -11.21
C ASN A 88 -7.88 6.41 -11.43
N ASN A 89 -9.09 6.47 -10.90
CA ASN A 89 -10.02 7.59 -11.16
C ASN A 89 -9.93 8.74 -10.14
N LYS A 90 -9.26 8.53 -9.01
CA LYS A 90 -9.12 9.51 -7.92
C LYS A 90 -7.64 9.66 -7.53
N PRO A 91 -7.22 10.87 -7.10
CA PRO A 91 -5.88 11.06 -6.55
C PRO A 91 -5.67 10.22 -5.29
N VAL A 92 -4.49 9.60 -5.18
CA VAL A 92 -4.09 8.80 -4.02
C VAL A 92 -2.60 8.97 -3.76
N MET A 93 -2.23 9.04 -2.48
CA MET A 93 -0.86 8.83 -2.01
C MET A 93 -0.79 7.44 -1.40
N LEU A 94 -0.07 6.53 -2.06
CA LEU A 94 0.02 5.13 -1.69
C LEU A 94 1.46 4.80 -1.31
N LEU A 95 1.66 4.17 -0.15
CA LEU A 95 2.93 3.55 0.22
C LEU A 95 2.85 2.05 -0.06
N SER A 96 3.66 1.56 -0.99
CA SER A 96 3.76 0.14 -1.32
C SER A 96 5.03 -0.46 -0.72
N LEU A 97 4.87 -1.40 0.20
CA LEU A 97 5.95 -2.17 0.80
C LEU A 97 6.03 -3.54 0.12
N VAL A 98 7.12 -3.81 -0.60
CA VAL A 98 7.38 -5.11 -1.22
C VAL A 98 8.27 -5.93 -0.30
N PHE A 99 7.82 -7.13 0.07
CA PHE A 99 8.58 -8.03 0.92
C PHE A 99 9.58 -8.81 0.07
N ALA A 100 10.86 -8.58 0.30
CA ALA A 100 11.94 -9.25 -0.41
C ALA A 100 11.90 -10.78 -0.18
N PRO A 101 12.41 -11.58 -1.14
CA PRO A 101 12.61 -13.01 -0.91
C PRO A 101 13.62 -13.23 0.22
N THR A 102 13.39 -14.27 1.03
CA THR A 102 14.38 -14.81 1.98
C THR A 102 15.50 -15.55 1.26
#